data_AF-A0A218PPM1-F1
#
_entry.id   AF-A0A218PPM1-F1
#
_cell.length_a   1.000
_cell.length_b   1.000
_cell.length_c   1.000
_cell.angle_alpha   90.00
_cell.angle_beta   90.00
_cell.angle_gamma   90.00
#
_symmetry.space_group_name_H-M   'P 1'
#
loop_
_entity.id
_entity.type
_entity.pdbx_description
1 polymer ?
#
loop_
_entity_poly.entity_id
_entity_poly.type
_entity_poly.pdbx_seq_one_letter_code
_entity_poly.pdbx_strand_id
1 'polypeptide(L)'
;MGSPSVAVEIESKIMAANPRIKLPESAKIGEIIEVKSLITHIMETGNRHDKYGKLIPRDIINLFVAKYAGQEVFRAEFGTGISANPFVAFQMRVPGPGTFEFSWTDDHGVTTVATAPLALT
;
A
#
# COMPACT_ATOMS: atom_id res chain seq x y z
N MET A 1 -12.00 25.44 19.96
CA MET A 1 -12.20 25.18 18.51
C MET A 1 -10.91 24.57 17.99
N GLY A 2 -10.93 23.30 17.59
CA GLY A 2 -9.73 22.62 17.07
C GLY A 2 -9.30 23.27 15.76
N SER A 3 -7.99 23.52 15.61
CA SER A 3 -7.44 24.08 14.38
C SER A 3 -7.77 23.16 13.21
N PRO A 4 -8.23 23.67 12.05
CA PRO A 4 -8.55 22.86 10.87
C PRO A 4 -7.37 21.96 10.46
N SER A 5 -6.14 22.41 10.71
CA SER A 5 -4.91 21.65 10.45
C SER A 5 -4.81 20.33 11.22
N VAL A 6 -5.37 20.25 12.43
CA VAL A 6 -5.29 19.04 13.26
C VAL A 6 -6.29 17.99 12.77
N ALA A 7 -7.47 18.40 12.32
CA ALA A 7 -8.47 17.49 11.75
C ALA A 7 -7.97 16.88 10.42
N VAL A 8 -7.37 17.69 9.54
CA VAL A 8 -6.78 17.22 8.28
C VAL A 8 -5.58 16.29 8.53
N GLU A 9 -4.77 16.53 9.57
CA GLU A 9 -3.66 15.64 9.94
C GLU A 9 -4.15 14.30 10.53
N ILE A 10 -5.30 14.29 11.22
CA ILE A 10 -5.92 13.08 11.74
C ILE A 10 -6.57 12.27 10.60
N GLU A 11 -7.31 12.92 9.69
CA GLU A 11 -7.91 12.26 8.52
C GLU A 11 -6.85 11.67 7.58
N SER A 12 -5.74 12.39 7.35
CA SER A 12 -4.62 11.87 6.56
C SER A 12 -3.81 10.77 7.25
N LYS A 13 -3.91 10.62 8.57
CA LYS A 13 -3.32 9.48 9.30
C LYS A 13 -4.17 8.20 9.21
N ILE A 14 -5.49 8.35 9.10
CA ILE A 14 -6.45 7.24 9.05
C ILE A 14 -6.52 6.64 7.64
N MET A 15 -6.23 7.43 6.60
CA MET A 15 -6.35 6.96 5.21
C MET A 15 -5.01 6.55 4.61
N ALA A 16 -5.01 5.42 3.89
CA ALA A 16 -3.89 5.00 3.07
C ALA A 16 -3.66 6.01 1.92
N ALA A 17 -2.52 6.70 1.92
CA ALA A 17 -2.27 7.82 1.01
C ALA A 17 -0.85 7.83 0.43
N ASN A 18 -0.63 8.64 -0.60
CA ASN A 18 0.69 8.89 -1.22
C ASN A 18 1.46 7.61 -1.61
N PRO A 19 0.86 6.71 -2.41
CA PRO A 19 1.54 5.51 -2.87
C PRO A 19 2.81 5.87 -3.65
N ARG A 20 3.90 5.18 -3.33
CA ARG A 20 5.21 5.31 -4.01
C ARG A 20 5.55 3.96 -4.62
N ILE A 21 5.69 3.95 -5.93
CA ILE A 21 6.01 2.75 -6.70
C ILE A 21 7.41 2.94 -7.29
N LYS A 22 8.25 1.92 -7.15
CA LYS A 22 9.56 1.86 -7.81
C LYS A 22 9.62 0.60 -8.67
N LEU A 23 9.75 0.84 -9.96
CA LEU A 23 9.99 -0.16 -11.01
C LEU A 23 11.41 0.05 -11.56
N PRO A 24 11.99 -0.93 -12.27
CA PRO A 24 13.11 -0.64 -13.16
C PRO A 24 12.70 0.39 -14.22
N GLU A 25 13.67 1.12 -14.75
CA GLU A 25 13.43 2.12 -15.81
C GLU A 25 12.83 1.48 -17.07
N SER A 26 13.27 0.26 -17.40
CA SER A 26 12.71 -0.58 -18.45
C SER A 26 13.00 -2.06 -18.16
N ALA A 27 12.34 -2.97 -18.89
CA ALA A 27 12.57 -4.41 -18.78
C ALA A 27 12.32 -5.14 -20.10
N LYS A 28 12.90 -6.32 -20.27
CA LYS A 28 12.62 -7.22 -21.40
C LYS A 28 11.50 -8.20 -21.08
N ILE A 29 10.78 -8.64 -22.11
CA ILE A 29 9.86 -9.78 -21.97
C ILE A 29 10.65 -11.01 -21.51
N GLY A 30 10.17 -11.68 -20.46
CA GLY A 30 10.83 -12.82 -19.83
C GLY A 30 11.85 -12.46 -18.75
N GLU A 31 12.20 -11.19 -18.57
CA GLU A 31 13.08 -10.72 -17.49
C GLU A 31 12.39 -10.84 -16.13
N ILE A 32 13.15 -11.19 -15.09
CA ILE A 32 12.67 -11.13 -13.70
C ILE A 32 13.03 -9.76 -13.14
N ILE A 33 12.01 -8.99 -12.79
CA ILE A 33 12.16 -7.65 -12.22
C ILE A 33 11.75 -7.64 -10.75
N GLU A 34 12.34 -6.73 -9.98
CA GLU A 34 11.90 -6.42 -8.62
C GLU A 34 10.91 -5.24 -8.66
N VAL A 35 9.75 -5.45 -8.05
CA VAL A 35 8.68 -4.45 -7.92
C VAL A 35 8.63 -4.01 -6.47
N LYS A 36 8.73 -2.70 -6.23
CA LYS A 36 8.70 -2.12 -4.90
C LYS A 36 7.54 -1.15 -4.75
N SER A 37 6.85 -1.24 -3.63
CA SER A 37 5.78 -0.31 -3.28
C SER A 37 5.86 0.10 -1.81
N LEU A 38 5.47 1.34 -1.53
CA LEU A 38 5.32 1.89 -0.20
C LEU A 38 4.08 2.78 -0.18
N ILE A 39 3.28 2.69 0.89
CA ILE A 39 2.13 3.57 1.08
C ILE A 39 2.16 4.20 2.47
N THR A 40 1.74 5.45 2.60
CA THR A 40 1.63 6.11 3.91
C THR A 40 0.40 5.59 4.63
N HIS A 41 0.60 5.00 5.81
CA HIS A 41 -0.46 4.50 6.68
C HIS A 41 0.07 4.32 8.11
N ILE A 42 -0.74 4.57 9.14
CA ILE A 42 -0.31 4.46 10.54
C ILE A 42 -0.15 3.00 11.01
N MET A 43 -0.91 2.07 10.46
CA MET A 43 -0.97 0.66 10.88
C MET A 43 -1.20 0.52 12.38
N GLU A 44 -2.27 1.15 12.90
CA GLU A 44 -2.60 1.07 14.31
C GLU A 44 -3.02 -0.35 14.68
N THR A 45 -2.22 -0.98 15.53
CA THR A 45 -2.34 -2.41 15.84
C THR A 45 -3.55 -2.73 16.72
N GLY A 46 -4.10 -1.74 17.40
CA GLY A 46 -5.14 -1.93 18.42
C GLY A 46 -4.61 -2.17 19.84
N ASN A 47 -3.27 -2.23 20.02
CA ASN A 47 -2.64 -2.51 21.31
C ASN A 47 -2.29 -1.24 22.11
N ARG A 48 -2.32 -0.06 21.48
CA ARG A 48 -1.98 1.20 22.13
C ARG A 48 -3.15 1.73 22.95
N HIS A 49 -2.82 2.46 24.01
CA HIS A 49 -3.80 3.16 24.83
C HIS A 49 -3.71 4.67 24.60
N ASP A 50 -4.84 5.36 24.69
CA ASP A 50 -4.90 6.82 24.68
C ASP A 50 -4.53 7.42 26.05
N LYS A 51 -4.58 8.75 26.15
CA LYS A 51 -4.27 9.48 27.40
C LYS A 51 -5.23 9.21 28.55
N TYR A 52 -6.37 8.57 28.29
CA TYR A 52 -7.38 8.18 29.28
C TYR A 52 -7.28 6.69 29.63
N GLY A 53 -6.29 5.97 29.08
CA GLY A 53 -6.10 4.54 29.31
C GLY A 53 -7.08 3.65 28.54
N LYS A 54 -7.75 4.18 27.50
CA LYS A 54 -8.62 3.38 26.62
C LYS A 54 -7.82 2.84 25.43
N LEU A 55 -8.08 1.59 25.03
CA LEU A 55 -7.52 1.03 23.80
C LEU A 55 -7.92 1.87 22.58
N ILE A 56 -6.93 2.19 21.76
CA ILE A 56 -7.13 2.76 20.43
C ILE A 56 -7.55 1.59 19.52
N PRO A 57 -8.66 1.69 18.77
CA PRO A 57 -9.08 0.63 17.86
C PRO A 57 -8.01 0.31 16.82
N ARG A 58 -7.98 -0.95 16.38
CA ARG A 58 -7.15 -1.38 15.26
C ARG A 58 -7.60 -0.65 13.98
N ASP A 59 -6.62 -0.20 13.22
CA ASP A 59 -6.77 0.43 11.92
C ASP A 59 -5.52 0.12 11.08
N ILE A 60 -5.60 -0.93 10.25
CA ILE A 60 -4.52 -1.35 9.37
C ILE A 60 -4.99 -1.46 7.93
N ILE A 61 -4.03 -1.35 7.00
CA ILE A 61 -4.18 -1.97 5.67
C ILE A 61 -4.16 -3.48 5.89
N ASN A 62 -5.21 -4.18 5.47
CA ASN A 62 -5.36 -5.62 5.65
C ASN A 62 -5.15 -6.43 4.36
N LEU A 63 -5.22 -5.78 3.19
CA LEU A 63 -5.04 -6.43 1.89
C LEU A 63 -4.22 -5.56 0.95
N PHE A 64 -3.17 -6.15 0.36
CA PHE A 64 -2.44 -5.60 -0.77
C PHE A 64 -2.55 -6.54 -1.97
N VAL A 65 -2.91 -5.99 -3.14
CA VAL A 65 -2.94 -6.72 -4.41
C VAL A 65 -2.20 -5.90 -5.46
N ALA A 66 -1.37 -6.57 -6.24
CA ALA A 66 -0.78 -6.03 -7.46
C ALA A 66 -1.24 -6.85 -8.67
N LYS A 67 -1.74 -6.16 -9.67
CA LYS A 67 -2.09 -6.71 -10.98
C LYS A 67 -1.15 -6.16 -12.05
N TYR A 68 -0.90 -6.95 -13.08
CA TYR A 68 -0.20 -6.53 -14.29
C TYR A 68 -1.04 -6.93 -15.51
N ALA A 69 -1.32 -5.97 -16.40
CA ALA A 69 -2.20 -6.17 -17.55
C ALA A 69 -3.55 -6.84 -17.18
N GLY A 70 -4.11 -6.46 -16.03
CA GLY A 70 -5.39 -6.98 -15.51
C GLY A 70 -5.32 -8.33 -14.79
N GLN A 71 -4.16 -9.00 -14.78
CA GLN A 71 -3.96 -10.28 -14.10
C GLN A 71 -3.29 -10.07 -12.73
N GLU A 72 -3.77 -10.75 -11.68
CA GLU A 72 -3.13 -10.72 -10.36
C GLU A 72 -1.74 -11.37 -10.45
N VAL A 73 -0.71 -10.61 -10.05
CA VAL A 73 0.69 -11.07 -10.01
C VAL A 73 1.22 -11.19 -8.59
N PHE A 74 0.59 -10.53 -7.62
CA PHE A 74 0.93 -10.62 -6.22
C PHE A 74 -0.26 -10.27 -5.33
N ARG A 75 -0.38 -11.00 -4.21
CA ARG A 75 -1.35 -10.73 -3.14
C ARG A 75 -0.71 -10.98 -1.79
N ALA A 76 -0.99 -10.10 -0.84
CA ALA A 76 -0.63 -10.28 0.56
C ALA A 76 -1.76 -9.82 1.48
N GLU A 77 -2.03 -10.63 2.49
CA GLU A 77 -2.91 -10.27 3.61
C GLU A 77 -2.04 -9.82 4.78
N PHE A 78 -2.32 -8.63 5.30
CA PHE A 78 -1.54 -8.02 6.36
C PHE A 78 -2.22 -8.21 7.71
N GLY A 79 -1.40 -8.51 8.71
CA GLY A 79 -1.78 -8.48 10.11
C GLY A 79 -1.13 -7.31 10.85
N THR A 80 -1.37 -7.23 12.15
CA THR A 80 -0.83 -6.18 13.03
C THR A 80 0.69 -6.24 13.24
N GLY A 81 1.37 -7.25 12.69
CA GLY A 81 2.83 -7.35 12.67
C GLY A 81 3.52 -6.49 11.60
N ILE A 82 2.75 -5.87 10.70
CA ILE A 82 3.29 -4.99 9.66
C ILE A 82 3.48 -3.57 10.21
N SER A 83 4.68 -3.03 10.02
CA SER A 83 5.04 -1.68 10.45
C SER A 83 4.23 -0.59 9.74
N ALA A 84 4.12 0.58 10.38
CA ALA A 84 3.64 1.80 9.75
C ALA A 84 4.40 2.09 8.44
N ASN A 85 3.70 2.70 7.49
CA ASN A 85 4.11 2.88 6.10
C ASN A 85 4.48 1.55 5.42
N PRO A 86 3.51 0.63 5.19
CA PRO A 86 3.80 -0.69 4.67
C PRO A 86 4.63 -0.65 3.38
N PHE A 87 5.74 -1.38 3.39
CA PHE A 87 6.61 -1.59 2.25
C PHE A 87 6.48 -3.03 1.77
N VAL A 88 6.30 -3.21 0.46
CA VAL A 88 6.27 -4.53 -0.18
C VAL A 88 7.26 -4.55 -1.33
N ALA A 89 8.10 -5.58 -1.34
CA ALA A 89 8.95 -5.92 -2.49
C ALA A 89 8.67 -7.35 -2.91
N PHE A 90 8.48 -7.56 -4.22
CA PHE A 90 8.31 -8.89 -4.79
C PHE A 90 8.94 -8.94 -6.18
N GLN A 91 9.13 -10.16 -6.69
CA GLN A 91 9.66 -10.38 -8.03
C GLN A 91 8.56 -10.91 -8.93
N MET A 92 8.60 -10.51 -10.20
CA MET A 92 7.78 -11.12 -11.24
C MET A 92 8.58 -11.27 -12.53
N ARG A 93 8.21 -12.26 -13.34
CA ARG A 93 8.68 -12.37 -14.72
C ARG A 93 7.79 -11.54 -15.62
N VAL A 94 8.37 -10.66 -16.45
CA VAL A 94 7.62 -9.78 -17.37
C VAL A 94 6.96 -10.62 -18.47
N PRO A 95 5.62 -10.69 -18.52
CA PRO A 95 4.91 -11.57 -19.47
C PRO A 95 4.73 -10.93 -20.86
N GLY A 96 4.89 -9.62 -20.96
CA GLY A 96 4.58 -8.82 -22.14
C GLY A 96 4.41 -7.35 -21.77
N PRO A 97 3.93 -6.50 -22.70
CA PRO A 97 3.58 -5.11 -22.41
C PRO A 97 2.41 -5.03 -21.43
N GLY A 98 2.40 -4.00 -20.58
CA GLY A 98 1.33 -3.83 -19.60
C GLY A 98 1.61 -2.74 -18.56
N THR A 99 0.55 -2.44 -17.82
CA THR A 99 0.53 -1.49 -16.70
C THR A 99 0.29 -2.25 -15.41
N PHE A 100 0.99 -1.87 -14.35
CA PHE A 100 0.67 -2.30 -13.01
C PHE A 100 -0.52 -1.53 -12.44
N GLU A 101 -1.37 -2.22 -11.71
CA GLU A 101 -2.38 -1.66 -10.82
C GLU A 101 -2.12 -2.22 -9.42
N PHE A 102 -1.91 -1.34 -8.45
CA PHE A 102 -1.70 -1.67 -7.06
C PHE A 102 -2.90 -1.20 -6.26
N SER A 103 -3.40 -2.04 -5.35
CA SER A 103 -4.51 -1.69 -4.46
C SER A 103 -4.17 -2.07 -3.03
N TRP A 104 -4.43 -1.14 -2.10
CA TRP A 104 -4.35 -1.34 -0.66
C TRP A 104 -5.72 -1.12 -0.06
N THR A 105 -6.25 -2.10 0.66
CA THR A 105 -7.55 -2.02 1.35
C THR A 105 -7.35 -2.05 2.85
N ASP A 106 -8.01 -1.14 3.57
CA ASP A 106 -7.94 -1.04 5.03
C ASP A 106 -9.10 -1.72 5.75
N ASP A 107 -9.05 -1.70 7.09
CA ASP A 107 -10.08 -2.27 7.96
C ASP A 107 -11.43 -1.52 7.87
N HIS A 108 -11.45 -0.33 7.28
CA HIS A 108 -12.67 0.42 6.98
C HIS A 108 -13.26 0.07 5.61
N GLY A 109 -12.60 -0.81 4.84
CA GLY A 109 -12.99 -1.19 3.49
C GLY A 109 -12.67 -0.12 2.44
N VAL A 110 -11.88 0.90 2.79
CA VAL A 110 -11.42 1.91 1.83
C VAL A 110 -10.26 1.33 1.03
N THR A 111 -10.33 1.46 -0.29
CA THR A 111 -9.28 1.00 -1.19
C THR A 111 -8.59 2.20 -1.85
N THR A 112 -7.27 2.29 -1.67
CA THR A 112 -6.41 3.20 -2.41
C THR A 112 -5.79 2.47 -3.59
N VAL A 113 -5.86 3.06 -4.79
CA VAL A 113 -5.33 2.48 -6.03
C VAL A 113 -4.23 3.36 -6.61
N ALA A 114 -3.19 2.74 -7.17
CA ALA A 114 -2.16 3.41 -7.94
C ALA A 114 -1.78 2.60 -9.17
N THR A 115 -1.48 3.28 -10.28
CA THR A 115 -1.07 2.64 -11.53
C THR A 115 0.34 3.06 -11.92
N ALA A 116 1.12 2.15 -12.49
CA ALA A 116 2.45 2.46 -13.02
C ALA A 116 2.72 1.66 -14.32
N PRO A 117 3.00 2.32 -15.45
CA PRO A 117 3.40 1.62 -16.67
C PRO A 117 4.80 1.03 -16.50
N LEU A 118 5.03 -0.16 -17.08
CA LEU A 118 6.38 -0.72 -17.23
C LEU A 118 6.86 -0.46 -18.66
N ALA A 119 7.92 0.32 -18.83
CA ALA A 119 8.54 0.49 -20.14
C ALA A 119 9.26 -0.80 -20.55
N LEU A 120 9.18 -1.13 -21.84
CA LEU A 120 9.91 -2.26 -22.41
C LEU A 120 11.09 -1.79 -23.24
N THR A 121 12.13 -2.61 -23.28
CA THR A 121 13.35 -2.44 -24.10
C THR A 121 13.50 -3.57 -25.11
#